data_AF-A0A920RRR7-F1
#
_entry.id   AF-A0A920RRR7-F1
#
_cell.length_a   1.000
_cell.length_b   1.000
_cell.length_c   1.000
_cell.angle_alpha   90.00
_cell.angle_beta   90.00
_cell.angle_gamma   90.00
#
_symmetry.space_group_name_H-M   'P 1'
#
loop_
_entity.id
_entity.type
_entity.pdbx_description
1 polymer ?
#
loop_
_entity_poly.entity_id
_entity_poly.type
_entity_poly.pdbx_seq_one_letter_code
_entity_poly.pdbx_strand_id
1 'polypeptide(L)'
;MLSACNTIGTYDGFRWMKQWLDSGRPHSEDRRWDRRADHDKTGLRTLGGLMEHPTGVKGTIIDEFYPGLSGRFSAWVPALKRLRAEKPHKHCYLYLAGTAKDIRGIVEPLKDQNCYFVLEEQPLEARTLAELTKDGFARNWVKGFEEYFPGFPERCIHSIGVMSGPSDSKYNDDIYPDVSYKVLKELQFHALATDPVFAPAGGVEIYQSPVCDEEYLRWCARLFRHYAIEGSRERLTDDPYALSHIKNPDFDEGV
;
A
#
# COMPACT_ATOMS: atom_id res chain seq x y z
N MET A 1 -7.30 7.08 -13.17
CA MET A 1 -6.56 8.35 -13.10
C MET A 1 -6.35 8.66 -11.63
N LEU A 2 -5.13 8.41 -11.09
CA LEU A 2 -4.81 8.38 -9.66
C LEU A 2 -5.35 9.62 -8.91
N SER A 3 -6.28 9.41 -7.98
CA SER A 3 -7.01 10.48 -7.27
C SER A 3 -6.36 10.89 -5.95
N ALA A 4 -5.28 10.22 -5.51
CA ALA A 4 -4.60 10.51 -4.25
C ALA A 4 -3.09 10.32 -4.38
N CYS A 5 -2.32 11.15 -3.68
CA CYS A 5 -0.87 11.04 -3.50
C CYS A 5 -0.62 10.85 -2.00
N ASN A 6 0.18 9.84 -1.64
CA ASN A 6 0.59 9.55 -0.27
C ASN A 6 1.82 10.41 0.07
N THR A 7 1.76 11.13 1.19
CA THR A 7 2.91 11.83 1.75
C THR A 7 3.03 11.47 3.23
N ILE A 8 4.09 10.73 3.59
CA ILE A 8 4.52 10.58 4.97
C ILE A 8 5.41 11.78 5.30
N GLY A 9 4.94 12.62 6.21
CA GLY A 9 5.69 13.76 6.74
C GLY A 9 5.27 15.11 6.16
N THR A 10 5.07 16.06 7.06
CA THR A 10 4.92 17.50 6.78
C THR A 10 6.22 18.03 6.16
N TYR A 11 6.43 17.78 4.87
CA TYR A 11 7.55 18.32 4.11
C TYR A 11 7.05 19.43 3.18
N ASP A 12 6.74 20.57 3.79
CA ASP A 12 6.25 21.81 3.17
C ASP A 12 7.23 22.42 2.13
N GLY A 13 8.40 21.79 1.92
CA GLY A 13 9.53 22.31 1.14
C GLY A 13 9.44 22.13 -0.38
N PHE A 14 8.51 21.32 -0.90
CA PHE A 14 8.42 21.08 -2.34
C PHE A 14 7.39 21.99 -3.01
N ARG A 15 7.86 22.86 -3.91
CA ARG A 15 7.02 23.78 -4.69
C ARG A 15 5.89 23.07 -5.45
N TRP A 16 6.14 21.87 -5.96
CA TRP A 16 5.14 21.07 -6.67
C TRP A 16 4.05 20.55 -5.72
N MET A 17 4.38 20.22 -4.46
CA MET A 17 3.41 19.77 -3.47
C MET A 17 2.47 20.90 -3.09
N LYS A 18 3.01 22.11 -2.87
CA LYS A 18 2.19 23.31 -2.68
C LYS A 18 1.26 23.57 -3.87
N GLN A 19 1.79 23.49 -5.10
CA GLN A 19 0.96 23.63 -6.32
C GLN A 19 -0.13 22.55 -6.41
N TRP A 20 0.15 21.32 -5.98
CA TRP A 20 -0.85 20.25 -5.93
C TRP A 20 -1.93 20.53 -4.89
N LEU A 21 -1.55 20.94 -3.67
CA LEU A 21 -2.48 21.32 -2.60
C LEU A 21 -3.36 22.51 -3.04
N ASP A 22 -2.76 23.53 -3.63
CA ASP A 22 -3.45 24.72 -4.14
C ASP A 22 -4.36 24.42 -5.34
N SER A 23 -4.13 23.31 -6.05
CA SER A 23 -4.96 22.90 -7.20
C SER A 23 -6.33 22.34 -6.81
N GLY A 24 -6.59 22.13 -5.52
CA GLY A 24 -7.85 21.53 -5.03
C GLY A 24 -8.00 20.04 -5.34
N ARG A 25 -6.94 19.39 -5.84
CA ARG A 25 -6.92 17.94 -6.05
C ARG A 25 -7.00 17.19 -4.73
N PRO A 26 -7.63 16.01 -4.69
CA PRO A 26 -7.71 15.24 -3.45
C PRO A 26 -6.32 14.80 -2.99
N HIS A 27 -6.13 14.80 -1.68
CA HIS A 27 -4.93 14.34 -0.99
C HIS A 27 -5.35 13.78 0.38
N SER A 28 -4.53 12.87 0.88
CA SER A 28 -4.71 12.16 2.15
C SER A 28 -3.40 12.18 2.94
N GLU A 29 -3.49 12.24 4.26
CA GLU A 29 -2.34 12.23 5.16
C GLU A 29 -2.40 10.98 6.05
N ASP A 30 -1.25 10.37 6.28
CA ASP A 30 -1.07 9.33 7.29
C ASP A 30 -0.83 9.96 8.67
N ARG A 31 -1.62 9.55 9.65
CA ARG A 31 -1.48 9.99 11.03
C ARG A 31 -1.61 8.80 11.97
N ARG A 32 -0.52 8.50 12.68
CA ARG A 32 -0.51 7.53 13.76
C ARG A 32 -1.52 7.90 14.83
N TRP A 33 -2.38 6.95 15.19
CA TRP A 33 -3.37 7.12 16.27
C TRP A 33 -3.01 6.24 17.49
N ASP A 34 -3.56 6.53 18.67
CA ASP A 34 -3.23 5.78 19.88
C ASP A 34 -3.86 4.39 19.88
N ARG A 35 -3.03 3.39 19.56
CA ARG A 35 -3.36 1.95 19.54
C ARG A 35 -3.92 1.42 20.86
N ARG A 36 -3.76 2.14 21.97
CA ARG A 36 -4.30 1.79 23.30
C ARG A 36 -5.75 2.20 23.51
N ALA A 37 -6.39 2.87 22.54
CA ALA A 37 -7.79 3.24 22.64
C ALA A 37 -8.69 1.99 22.62
N ASP A 38 -9.09 1.58 23.82
CA ASP A 38 -9.96 0.47 24.20
C ASP A 38 -11.43 0.90 24.39
N HIS A 39 -11.73 2.19 24.18
CA HIS A 39 -13.05 2.79 24.36
C HIS A 39 -13.48 3.68 23.19
N ASP A 40 -14.72 3.48 22.74
CA ASP A 40 -15.39 4.13 21.59
C ASP A 40 -15.19 5.65 21.55
N LYS A 41 -15.31 6.32 22.71
CA LYS A 41 -15.17 7.79 22.82
C LYS A 41 -13.75 8.30 22.54
N THR A 42 -12.72 7.55 22.90
CA THR A 42 -11.31 7.95 22.72
C THR A 42 -10.83 7.65 21.31
N GLY A 43 -11.29 6.53 20.73
CA GLY A 43 -11.07 6.22 19.32
C GLY A 43 -11.71 7.25 18.40
N LEU A 44 -12.99 7.58 18.62
CA LEU A 44 -13.71 8.58 17.82
C LEU A 44 -13.08 9.97 17.90
N ARG A 45 -12.66 10.44 19.08
CA ARG A 45 -12.03 11.76 19.22
C ARG A 45 -10.70 11.82 18.48
N THR A 46 -9.89 10.78 18.58
CA THR A 46 -8.59 10.71 17.90
C THR A 46 -8.78 10.65 16.39
N LEU A 47 -9.61 9.71 15.90
CA LEU A 47 -9.88 9.52 14.47
C LEU A 47 -10.64 10.70 13.83
N GLY A 48 -11.59 11.29 14.55
CA GLY A 48 -12.35 12.46 14.10
C GLY A 48 -11.46 13.71 13.93
N GLY A 49 -10.45 13.88 14.79
CA GLY A 49 -9.45 14.93 14.65
C GLY A 49 -8.54 14.75 13.42
N LEU A 50 -8.34 13.52 12.94
CA LEU A 50 -7.57 13.25 11.71
C LEU A 50 -8.34 13.64 10.43
N MET A 51 -9.67 13.71 10.50
CA MET A 51 -10.54 14.04 9.36
C MET A 51 -10.66 15.55 9.13
N GLU A 52 -10.26 16.36 10.11
CA GLU A 52 -10.33 17.82 10.12
C GLU A 52 -8.90 18.39 10.12
N HIS A 53 -8.39 18.71 8.93
CA HIS A 53 -7.08 19.35 8.78
C HIS A 53 -7.23 20.78 8.24
N PRO A 54 -6.51 21.79 8.79
CA PRO A 54 -6.58 23.18 8.34
C PRO A 54 -6.20 23.38 6.87
N THR A 55 -5.51 22.43 6.23
CA THR A 55 -5.17 22.48 4.79
C THR A 55 -6.24 21.87 3.88
N GLY A 56 -7.36 21.39 4.42
CA GLY A 56 -8.48 20.90 3.60
C GLY A 56 -8.34 19.46 3.07
N VAL A 57 -7.53 18.62 3.73
CA VAL A 57 -7.33 17.19 3.42
C VAL A 57 -8.66 16.48 3.15
N LYS A 58 -8.74 15.70 2.07
CA LYS A 58 -9.98 15.08 1.59
C LYS A 58 -10.21 13.67 2.12
N GLY A 59 -9.23 13.06 2.78
CA GLY A 59 -9.40 11.79 3.46
C GLY A 59 -8.30 11.44 4.45
N THR A 60 -8.52 10.37 5.20
CA THR A 60 -7.62 9.94 6.27
C THR A 60 -7.16 8.51 6.03
N ILE A 61 -5.86 8.29 6.21
CA ILE A 61 -5.29 6.96 6.36
C ILE A 61 -5.35 6.58 7.84
N ILE A 62 -5.88 5.39 8.12
CA ILE A 62 -5.99 4.82 9.46
C ILE A 62 -5.20 3.51 9.44
N ASP A 63 -4.06 3.57 10.08
CA ASP A 63 -3.14 2.47 10.36
C ASP A 63 -3.31 2.05 11.84
N GLU A 64 -3.15 0.83 12.34
CA GLU A 64 -2.59 -0.42 11.85
C GLU A 64 -3.62 -1.54 12.13
N PHE A 65 -4.17 -2.17 11.09
CA PHE A 65 -5.10 -3.30 11.26
C PHE A 65 -4.40 -4.63 10.91
N TYR A 66 -3.90 -5.31 11.93
CA TYR A 66 -3.20 -6.59 11.78
C TYR A 66 -3.63 -7.62 12.83
N PRO A 67 -3.33 -8.92 12.65
CA PRO A 67 -3.94 -10.00 13.42
C PRO A 67 -3.66 -9.91 14.93
N GLY A 68 -2.48 -9.40 15.29
CA GLY A 68 -2.08 -9.15 16.68
C GLY A 68 -2.96 -8.15 17.42
N LEU A 69 -3.76 -7.34 16.72
CA LEU A 69 -4.70 -6.36 17.30
C LEU A 69 -6.16 -6.77 17.16
N SER A 70 -6.45 -7.99 16.69
CA SER A 70 -7.82 -8.47 16.43
C SER A 70 -8.77 -8.38 17.64
N GLY A 71 -8.24 -8.54 18.86
CA GLY A 71 -9.01 -8.35 20.11
C GLY A 71 -9.60 -6.95 20.29
N ARG A 72 -9.13 -5.95 19.54
CA ARG A 72 -9.62 -4.57 19.59
C ARG A 72 -10.68 -4.25 18.52
N PHE A 73 -10.86 -5.12 17.52
CA PHE A 73 -11.74 -4.83 16.38
C PHE A 73 -13.21 -4.61 16.80
N SER A 74 -13.68 -5.27 17.87
CA SER A 74 -15.02 -5.08 18.42
C SER A 74 -15.29 -3.65 18.91
N ALA A 75 -14.26 -2.94 19.38
CA ALA A 75 -14.34 -1.53 19.77
C ALA A 75 -14.15 -0.59 18.57
N TRP A 76 -13.32 -0.97 17.60
CA TRP A 76 -12.96 -0.11 16.47
C TRP A 76 -14.03 -0.09 15.36
N VAL A 77 -14.71 -1.21 15.10
CA VAL A 77 -15.78 -1.28 14.08
C VAL A 77 -16.89 -0.25 14.34
N PRO A 78 -17.47 -0.14 15.56
CA PRO A 78 -18.49 0.88 15.84
C PRO A 78 -17.97 2.31 15.65
N ALA A 79 -16.74 2.59 16.11
CA ALA A 79 -16.12 3.91 15.98
C ALA A 79 -15.92 4.30 14.51
N LEU A 80 -15.46 3.36 13.67
CA LEU A 80 -15.30 3.57 12.23
C LEU A 80 -16.65 3.79 11.54
N LYS A 81 -17.68 2.99 11.84
CA LYS A 81 -19.04 3.22 11.30
C LYS A 81 -19.57 4.61 11.66
N ARG A 82 -19.36 5.02 12.90
CA ARG A 82 -19.74 6.37 13.36
C ARG A 82 -18.97 7.46 12.64
N LEU A 83 -17.65 7.30 12.48
CA LEU A 83 -16.81 8.21 11.71
C LEU A 83 -17.31 8.38 10.27
N ARG A 84 -17.70 7.28 9.62
CA ARG A 84 -18.26 7.29 8.26
C ARG A 84 -19.62 7.97 8.19
N ALA A 85 -20.47 7.78 9.20
CA ALA A 85 -21.77 8.47 9.28
C ALA A 85 -21.61 9.98 9.51
N GLU A 86 -20.65 10.41 10.35
CA GLU A 86 -20.40 11.82 10.65
C GLU A 86 -19.68 12.55 9.50
N LYS A 87 -18.84 11.83 8.73
CA LYS A 87 -17.99 12.40 7.67
C LYS A 87 -18.08 11.59 6.35
N PRO A 88 -19.27 11.42 5.76
CA PRO A 88 -19.46 10.56 4.58
C PRO A 88 -18.75 11.07 3.32
N HIS A 89 -18.44 12.37 3.28
CA HIS A 89 -17.81 13.05 2.13
C HIS A 89 -16.27 12.95 2.13
N LYS A 90 -15.65 12.45 3.20
CA LYS A 90 -14.20 12.28 3.30
C LYS A 90 -13.81 10.87 2.84
N HIS A 91 -12.67 10.72 2.17
CA HIS A 91 -12.10 9.40 1.91
C HIS A 91 -11.55 8.78 3.22
N CYS A 92 -11.62 7.46 3.31
CA CYS A 92 -11.16 6.71 4.48
C CYS A 92 -10.40 5.48 3.97
N TYR A 93 -9.13 5.40 4.31
CA TYR A 93 -8.21 4.35 3.87
C TYR A 93 -7.77 3.56 5.09
N LEU A 94 -8.10 2.27 5.13
CA LEU A 94 -7.78 1.39 6.26
C LEU A 94 -6.59 0.52 5.89
N TYR A 95 -5.45 0.69 6.56
CA TYR A 95 -4.23 -0.06 6.30
C TYR A 95 -4.27 -1.43 6.98
N LEU A 96 -4.19 -2.48 6.16
CA LEU A 96 -4.36 -3.87 6.58
C LEU A 96 -3.07 -4.66 6.38
N ALA A 97 -2.74 -5.46 7.38
CA ALA A 97 -1.74 -6.53 7.24
C ALA A 97 -2.31 -7.87 7.72
N GLY A 98 -1.88 -8.97 7.11
CA GLY A 98 -2.36 -10.33 7.40
C GLY A 98 -3.45 -10.83 6.45
N THR A 99 -3.75 -12.13 6.49
CA THR A 99 -4.61 -12.75 5.47
C THR A 99 -6.07 -12.29 5.58
N ALA A 100 -6.86 -12.47 4.52
CA ALA A 100 -8.28 -12.15 4.51
C ALA A 100 -9.07 -12.82 5.66
N LYS A 101 -8.62 -13.99 6.12
CA LYS A 101 -9.20 -14.67 7.29
C LYS A 101 -8.83 -13.95 8.59
N ASP A 102 -7.56 -13.58 8.76
CA ASP A 102 -7.04 -13.03 10.01
C ASP A 102 -7.65 -11.67 10.34
N ILE A 103 -7.94 -10.87 9.31
CA ILE A 103 -8.50 -9.52 9.46
C ILE A 103 -9.99 -9.40 9.07
N ARG A 104 -10.67 -10.54 8.88
CA ARG A 104 -12.12 -10.58 8.56
C ARG A 104 -12.96 -9.80 9.57
N GLY A 105 -12.60 -9.85 10.85
CA GLY A 105 -13.33 -9.20 11.95
C GLY A 105 -13.41 -7.68 11.88
N ILE A 106 -12.55 -7.02 11.08
CA ILE A 106 -12.63 -5.58 10.81
C ILE A 106 -13.19 -5.29 9.41
N VAL A 107 -12.85 -6.10 8.41
CA VAL A 107 -13.26 -5.86 7.01
C VAL A 107 -14.72 -6.19 6.75
N GLU A 108 -15.19 -7.38 7.13
CA GLU A 108 -16.55 -7.83 6.84
C GLU A 108 -17.61 -6.90 7.44
N PRO A 109 -17.49 -6.43 8.70
CA PRO A 109 -18.47 -5.48 9.26
C PRO A 109 -18.47 -4.10 8.60
N LEU A 110 -17.40 -3.74 7.89
CA LEU A 110 -17.22 -2.45 7.22
C LEU A 110 -17.47 -2.51 5.71
N LYS A 111 -17.85 -3.66 5.16
CA LYS A 111 -18.05 -3.85 3.70
C LYS A 111 -19.13 -2.96 3.09
N ASP A 112 -20.08 -2.46 3.88
CA ASP A 112 -21.11 -1.53 3.40
C ASP A 112 -20.75 -0.06 3.62
N GLN A 113 -19.58 0.19 4.21
CA GLN A 113 -19.07 1.53 4.42
C GLN A 113 -18.27 1.98 3.18
N ASN A 114 -18.34 3.28 2.89
CA ASN A 114 -17.55 3.89 1.83
C ASN A 114 -16.10 4.09 2.32
N CYS A 115 -15.35 3.00 2.42
CA CYS A 115 -13.94 2.95 2.80
C CYS A 115 -13.14 2.22 1.71
N TYR A 116 -11.88 2.59 1.58
CA TYR A 116 -10.87 1.82 0.89
C TYR A 116 -10.08 0.98 1.89
N PHE A 117 -9.72 -0.22 1.49
CA PHE A 117 -8.91 -1.17 2.23
C PHE A 117 -7.55 -1.23 1.53
N VAL A 118 -6.52 -0.83 2.24
CA VAL A 118 -5.16 -0.78 1.73
C VAL A 118 -4.45 -2.05 2.16
N LEU A 119 -4.04 -2.87 1.21
CA LEU A 119 -3.29 -4.10 1.48
C LEU A 119 -1.80 -3.82 1.44
N GLU A 120 -1.12 -4.03 2.56
CA GLU A 120 0.33 -3.94 2.63
C GLU A 120 0.97 -5.17 1.99
N GLU A 121 1.39 -5.01 0.74
CA GLU A 121 1.95 -6.08 -0.08
C GLU A 121 3.47 -5.99 -0.08
N GLN A 122 4.07 -6.85 0.74
CA GLN A 122 5.52 -6.99 0.89
C GLN A 122 5.96 -8.41 0.50
N PRO A 123 5.86 -8.81 -0.78
CA PRO A 123 6.45 -10.06 -1.20
C PRO A 123 7.96 -9.94 -1.02
N LEU A 124 8.54 -10.90 -0.31
CA LEU A 124 9.97 -11.08 -0.27
C LEU A 124 10.51 -11.31 -1.67
N GLU A 125 11.72 -10.83 -1.91
CA GLU A 125 12.47 -11.16 -3.12
C GLU A 125 12.67 -12.68 -3.22
N ALA A 126 12.71 -13.18 -4.45
CA ALA A 126 12.99 -14.59 -4.72
C ALA A 126 14.20 -14.71 -5.64
N ARG A 127 15.00 -15.77 -5.51
CA ARG A 127 16.20 -15.95 -6.35
C ARG A 127 15.85 -16.22 -7.82
N THR A 128 14.65 -16.71 -8.11
CA THR A 128 14.23 -16.99 -9.48
C THR A 128 12.91 -16.32 -9.85
N LEU A 129 12.75 -16.01 -11.14
CA LEU A 129 11.50 -15.49 -11.69
C LEU A 129 10.34 -16.47 -11.46
N ALA A 130 10.60 -17.76 -11.54
CA ALA A 130 9.59 -18.80 -11.34
C ALA A 130 9.07 -18.81 -9.89
N GLU A 131 9.95 -18.68 -8.90
CA GLU A 131 9.54 -18.56 -7.50
C GLU A 131 8.75 -17.28 -7.25
N LEU A 132 9.25 -16.15 -7.78
CA LEU A 132 8.60 -14.86 -7.64
C LEU A 132 7.16 -14.86 -8.20
N THR A 133 6.94 -15.53 -9.31
CA THR A 133 5.66 -15.50 -10.04
C THR A 133 4.74 -16.68 -9.75
N LYS A 134 5.21 -17.69 -9.00
CA LYS A 134 4.52 -18.96 -8.77
C LYS A 134 3.05 -18.82 -8.36
N ASP A 135 2.78 -17.98 -7.36
CA ASP A 135 1.44 -17.79 -6.81
C ASP A 135 0.73 -16.54 -7.39
N GLY A 136 1.44 -15.80 -8.25
CA GLY A 136 1.07 -14.46 -8.70
C GLY A 136 1.15 -13.43 -7.58
N PHE A 137 1.43 -12.18 -7.93
CA PHE A 137 1.47 -11.09 -6.98
C PHE A 137 0.06 -10.87 -6.39
N ALA A 138 -0.10 -10.95 -5.06
CA ALA A 138 -1.31 -10.64 -4.28
C ALA A 138 -2.64 -11.36 -4.61
N ARG A 139 -2.68 -12.24 -5.62
CA ARG A 139 -3.93 -12.84 -6.15
C ARG A 139 -4.73 -13.60 -5.09
N ASN A 140 -4.05 -14.42 -4.29
CA ASN A 140 -4.69 -15.23 -3.26
C ASN A 140 -5.27 -14.37 -2.14
N TRP A 141 -4.66 -13.21 -1.88
CA TRP A 141 -5.14 -12.30 -0.85
C TRP A 141 -6.48 -11.69 -1.27
N VAL A 142 -6.55 -11.16 -2.49
CA VAL A 142 -7.78 -10.59 -3.06
C VAL A 142 -8.90 -11.63 -3.13
N LYS A 143 -8.60 -12.84 -3.63
CA LYS A 143 -9.58 -13.94 -3.67
C LYS A 143 -10.17 -14.25 -2.30
N GLY A 144 -9.34 -14.28 -1.25
CA GLY A 144 -9.80 -14.55 0.10
C GLY A 144 -10.76 -13.49 0.64
N PHE A 145 -10.64 -12.22 0.21
CA PHE A 145 -11.61 -11.17 0.56
C PHE A 145 -12.92 -11.31 -0.21
N GLU A 146 -12.84 -11.65 -1.49
CA GLU A 146 -14.03 -11.81 -2.34
C GLU A 146 -14.99 -12.90 -1.84
N GLU A 147 -14.50 -13.90 -1.10
CA GLU A 147 -15.33 -14.95 -0.49
C GLU A 147 -16.43 -14.42 0.44
N TYR A 148 -16.20 -13.30 1.13
CA TYR A 148 -17.18 -12.69 2.06
C TYR A 148 -17.53 -11.23 1.72
N PHE A 149 -16.82 -10.66 0.76
CA PHE A 149 -17.00 -9.31 0.26
C PHE A 149 -16.90 -9.30 -1.27
N PRO A 150 -17.96 -9.69 -1.99
CA PRO A 150 -18.03 -9.56 -3.44
C PRO A 150 -17.81 -8.10 -3.88
N GLY A 151 -16.93 -7.89 -4.86
CA GLY A 151 -16.53 -6.54 -5.29
C GLY A 151 -15.48 -5.87 -4.40
N PHE A 152 -14.84 -6.61 -3.49
CA PHE A 152 -13.71 -6.11 -2.71
C PHE A 152 -12.61 -5.43 -3.54
N PRO A 153 -12.20 -5.94 -4.73
CA PRO A 153 -11.15 -5.29 -5.52
C PRO A 153 -11.42 -3.81 -5.82
N GLU A 154 -12.68 -3.42 -6.05
CA GLU A 154 -13.08 -2.02 -6.29
C GLU A 154 -12.75 -1.07 -5.14
N ARG A 155 -12.63 -1.63 -3.94
CA ARG A 155 -12.30 -0.92 -2.70
C ARG A 155 -10.91 -1.29 -2.18
N CYS A 156 -10.13 -2.02 -2.95
CA CYS A 156 -8.76 -2.41 -2.61
C CYS A 156 -7.76 -1.41 -3.20
N ILE A 157 -6.82 -0.96 -2.36
CA ILE A 157 -5.62 -0.25 -2.79
C ILE A 157 -4.43 -1.14 -2.49
N HIS A 158 -3.61 -1.41 -3.51
CA HIS A 158 -2.40 -2.20 -3.38
C HIS A 158 -1.25 -1.32 -2.92
N SER A 159 -0.75 -1.52 -1.70
CA SER A 159 0.37 -0.75 -1.14
C SER A 159 1.64 -1.57 -1.22
N ILE A 160 2.46 -1.27 -2.23
CA ILE A 160 3.65 -2.07 -2.56
C ILE A 160 4.84 -1.61 -1.72
N GLY A 161 5.43 -2.54 -0.95
CA GLY A 161 6.65 -2.26 -0.20
C GLY A 161 7.85 -1.91 -1.08
N VAL A 162 8.62 -0.87 -0.75
CA VAL A 162 9.83 -0.43 -1.50
C VAL A 162 11.09 -0.26 -0.64
N MET A 163 11.20 -1.01 0.46
CA MET A 163 12.35 -0.97 1.37
C MET A 163 13.60 -1.49 0.68
N SER A 164 14.57 -0.61 0.43
CA SER A 164 15.80 -0.90 -0.33
C SER A 164 17.00 -0.10 0.15
N GLY A 165 16.77 0.97 0.92
CA GLY A 165 17.81 1.80 1.50
C GLY A 165 18.24 1.34 2.90
N PRO A 166 19.34 1.91 3.43
CA PRO A 166 19.74 1.69 4.81
C PRO A 166 18.64 2.17 5.77
N SER A 167 18.26 1.30 6.69
CA SER A 167 17.12 1.52 7.58
C SER A 167 17.46 1.02 8.99
N ASP A 168 17.08 1.80 10.01
CA ASP A 168 17.09 1.34 11.40
C ASP A 168 15.98 0.29 11.65
N SER A 169 15.04 0.19 10.72
CA SER A 169 14.04 -0.87 10.67
C SER A 169 14.67 -2.15 10.12
N LYS A 170 14.18 -3.31 10.59
CA LYS A 170 14.69 -4.64 10.23
C LYS A 170 14.35 -5.06 8.78
N TYR A 171 13.77 -4.17 7.97
CA TYR A 171 13.20 -4.50 6.68
C TYR A 171 14.05 -3.90 5.56
N ASN A 172 14.70 -4.77 4.78
CA ASN A 172 15.24 -4.49 3.46
C ASN A 172 14.78 -5.64 2.54
N ASP A 173 14.14 -5.29 1.43
CA ASP A 173 13.59 -6.24 0.48
C ASP A 173 14.50 -6.44 -0.75
N ASP A 174 15.60 -5.67 -0.88
CA ASP A 174 16.65 -5.81 -1.90
C ASP A 174 17.80 -6.63 -1.27
N ILE A 175 17.70 -7.96 -1.35
CA ILE A 175 18.51 -8.90 -0.53
C ILE A 175 19.39 -9.82 -1.36
N TYR A 176 19.07 -10.06 -2.63
CA TYR A 176 19.82 -10.96 -3.50
C TYR A 176 20.61 -10.16 -4.54
N PRO A 177 21.96 -10.15 -4.46
CA PRO A 177 22.78 -9.33 -5.36
C PRO A 177 22.83 -9.85 -6.81
N ASP A 178 22.32 -11.07 -7.04
CA ASP A 178 22.20 -11.72 -8.36
C ASP A 178 20.83 -11.52 -9.02
N VAL A 179 19.92 -10.75 -8.43
CA VAL A 179 18.62 -10.42 -9.05
C VAL A 179 18.33 -8.93 -9.06
N SER A 180 17.41 -8.50 -9.93
CA SER A 180 17.08 -7.09 -10.10
C SER A 180 15.83 -6.70 -9.31
N TYR A 181 16.01 -5.92 -8.25
CA TYR A 181 14.92 -5.30 -7.49
C TYR A 181 14.04 -4.38 -8.35
N LYS A 182 14.61 -3.69 -9.36
CA LYS A 182 13.81 -2.90 -10.32
C LYS A 182 12.86 -3.77 -11.11
N VAL A 183 13.34 -4.91 -11.61
CA VAL A 183 12.53 -5.86 -12.38
C VAL A 183 11.48 -6.50 -11.47
N LEU A 184 11.82 -6.82 -10.21
CA LEU A 184 10.86 -7.25 -9.20
C LEU A 184 9.68 -6.28 -9.09
N LYS A 185 9.94 -4.99 -8.82
CA LYS A 185 8.88 -3.99 -8.68
C LYS A 185 8.11 -3.80 -9.98
N GLU A 186 8.79 -3.85 -11.12
CA GLU A 186 8.11 -3.77 -12.42
C GLU A 186 7.13 -4.94 -12.61
N LEU A 187 7.53 -6.18 -12.28
CA LEU A 187 6.65 -7.35 -12.35
C LEU A 187 5.42 -7.23 -11.46
N GLN A 188 5.55 -6.63 -10.27
CA GLN A 188 4.43 -6.39 -9.36
C GLN A 188 3.43 -5.40 -9.97
N PHE A 189 3.92 -4.28 -10.50
CA PHE A 189 3.07 -3.30 -11.20
C PHE A 189 2.47 -3.86 -12.49
N HIS A 190 3.23 -4.66 -13.26
CA HIS A 190 2.76 -5.32 -14.47
C HIS A 190 1.65 -6.32 -14.16
N ALA A 191 1.79 -7.10 -13.08
CA ALA A 191 0.73 -7.99 -12.60
C ALA A 191 -0.54 -7.21 -12.23
N LEU A 192 -0.42 -6.12 -11.46
CA LEU A 192 -1.56 -5.25 -11.15
C LEU A 192 -2.22 -4.66 -12.39
N ALA A 193 -1.45 -4.37 -13.44
CA ALA A 193 -1.97 -3.83 -14.68
C ALA A 193 -2.64 -4.89 -15.56
N THR A 194 -2.18 -6.14 -15.53
CA THR A 194 -2.56 -7.14 -16.54
C THR A 194 -3.42 -8.29 -16.03
N ASP A 195 -3.35 -8.64 -14.74
CA ASP A 195 -4.18 -9.71 -14.20
C ASP A 195 -5.64 -9.22 -14.02
N PRO A 196 -6.63 -9.93 -14.59
CA PRO A 196 -8.04 -9.55 -14.48
C PRO A 196 -8.55 -9.37 -13.05
N VAL A 197 -7.95 -10.05 -12.06
CA VAL A 197 -8.36 -9.92 -10.64
C VAL A 197 -8.16 -8.50 -10.11
N PHE A 198 -7.21 -7.74 -10.69
CA PHE A 198 -6.90 -6.36 -10.29
C PHE A 198 -7.52 -5.31 -11.22
N ALA A 199 -8.20 -5.72 -12.30
CA ALA A 199 -8.85 -4.78 -13.20
C ALA A 199 -9.81 -3.79 -12.51
N PRO A 200 -10.57 -4.17 -11.46
CA PRO A 200 -11.41 -3.23 -10.73
C PRO A 200 -10.67 -2.45 -9.65
N ALA A 201 -9.37 -2.66 -9.43
CA ALA A 201 -8.65 -2.15 -8.26
C ALA A 201 -8.90 -0.66 -7.99
N GLY A 202 -9.20 -0.33 -6.74
CA GLY A 202 -9.42 1.04 -6.29
C GLY A 202 -8.19 1.94 -6.39
N GLY A 203 -6.98 1.36 -6.37
CA GLY A 203 -5.74 2.09 -6.60
C GLY A 203 -4.47 1.28 -6.32
N VAL A 204 -3.34 1.98 -6.45
CA VAL A 204 -2.00 1.48 -6.13
C VAL A 204 -1.21 2.60 -5.48
N GLU A 205 -0.38 2.27 -4.49
CA GLU A 205 0.58 3.15 -3.86
C GLU A 205 1.87 2.41 -3.48
N ILE A 206 2.83 3.12 -2.89
CA ILE A 206 4.07 2.54 -2.35
C ILE A 206 4.15 2.79 -0.85
N TYR A 207 4.68 1.80 -0.13
CA TYR A 207 4.93 1.82 1.29
C TYR A 207 6.43 1.96 1.57
N GLN A 208 6.78 2.77 2.58
CA GLN A 208 8.15 2.95 3.08
C GLN A 208 9.10 3.72 2.14
N SER A 209 8.60 4.76 1.48
CA SER A 209 9.45 5.70 0.72
C SER A 209 10.59 6.36 1.53
N PRO A 210 10.50 6.61 2.86
CA PRO A 210 11.62 7.18 3.62
C PRO A 210 12.85 6.26 3.74
N VAL A 211 12.68 4.95 3.50
CA VAL A 211 13.75 3.94 3.55
C VAL A 211 13.94 3.27 2.18
N CYS A 212 13.52 3.96 1.12
CA CYS A 212 13.73 3.58 -0.26
C CYS A 212 14.94 4.35 -0.81
N ASP A 213 15.82 3.67 -1.54
CA ASP A 213 16.88 4.39 -2.25
C ASP A 213 16.29 5.35 -3.29
N GLU A 214 16.97 6.48 -3.51
CA GLU A 214 16.55 7.53 -4.42
C GLU A 214 16.33 7.03 -5.86
N GLU A 215 17.20 6.10 -6.30
CA GLU A 215 17.11 5.48 -7.61
C GLU A 215 15.82 4.66 -7.74
N TYR A 216 15.47 3.88 -6.72
CA TYR A 216 14.26 3.06 -6.70
C TYR A 216 12.99 3.91 -6.54
N LEU A 217 13.06 5.03 -5.83
CA LEU A 217 11.94 5.96 -5.73
C LEU A 217 11.63 6.60 -7.09
N ARG A 218 12.65 7.02 -7.85
CA ARG A 218 12.49 7.48 -9.25
C ARG A 218 11.96 6.38 -10.15
N TRP A 219 12.42 5.15 -9.96
CA TRP A 219 11.90 3.99 -10.70
C TRP A 219 10.41 3.77 -10.44
N CYS A 220 9.97 3.79 -9.18
CA CYS A 220 8.55 3.68 -8.83
C CYS A 220 7.70 4.78 -9.48
N ALA A 221 8.18 6.03 -9.53
CA ALA A 221 7.49 7.10 -10.23
C ALA A 221 7.29 6.81 -11.73
N ARG A 222 8.27 6.16 -12.39
CA ARG A 222 8.12 5.70 -13.78
C ARG A 222 7.10 4.57 -13.90
N LEU A 223 7.08 3.63 -12.95
CA LEU A 223 6.09 2.55 -12.91
C LEU A 223 4.67 3.09 -12.77
N PHE A 224 4.43 4.04 -11.84
CA PHE A 224 3.13 4.71 -11.72
C PHE A 224 2.70 5.38 -13.01
N ARG A 225 3.61 6.11 -13.64
CA ARG A 225 3.33 6.78 -14.91
C ARG A 225 2.91 5.77 -15.98
N HIS A 226 3.72 4.75 -16.19
CA HIS A 226 3.51 3.76 -17.25
C HIS A 226 2.25 2.93 -17.04
N TYR A 227 2.06 2.35 -15.85
CA TYR A 227 0.98 1.40 -15.58
C TYR A 227 -0.33 2.04 -15.10
N ALA A 228 -0.27 3.08 -14.27
CA ALA A 228 -1.44 3.63 -13.58
C ALA A 228 -1.96 4.95 -14.18
N ILE A 229 -1.10 5.73 -14.84
CA ILE A 229 -1.47 7.00 -15.48
C ILE A 229 -1.70 6.82 -16.97
N GLU A 230 -0.71 6.27 -17.68
CA GLU A 230 -0.76 6.01 -19.12
C GLU A 230 -1.52 4.72 -19.44
N GLY A 231 -1.66 3.81 -18.47
CA GLY A 231 -2.49 2.61 -18.59
C GLY A 231 -1.87 1.50 -19.43
N SER A 232 -0.55 1.51 -19.62
CA SER A 232 0.15 0.48 -20.39
C SER A 232 -0.05 -0.91 -19.80
N ARG A 233 -0.12 -1.91 -20.68
CA ARG A 233 -0.15 -3.34 -20.35
C ARG A 233 1.15 -4.05 -20.71
N GLU A 234 2.06 -3.34 -21.37
CA GLU A 234 3.37 -3.85 -21.76
C GLU A 234 4.39 -3.66 -20.63
N ARG A 235 5.44 -4.49 -20.65
CA ARG A 235 6.62 -4.31 -19.81
C ARG A 235 7.24 -2.92 -20.04
N LEU A 236 7.68 -2.27 -18.96
CA LEU A 236 8.42 -1.01 -19.02
C LEU A 236 9.91 -1.26 -19.37
N THR A 237 10.44 -2.43 -19.04
CA THR A 237 11.82 -2.84 -19.36
C THR A 237 11.90 -4.29 -19.86
N ASP A 238 12.85 -4.54 -20.75
CA ASP A 238 13.30 -5.85 -21.22
C ASP A 238 14.49 -6.39 -20.41
N ASP A 239 14.93 -5.68 -19.36
CA ASP A 239 15.98 -6.14 -18.46
C ASP A 239 15.65 -7.50 -17.83
N PRO A 240 16.64 -8.41 -17.72
CA PRO A 240 16.43 -9.71 -17.11
C PRO A 240 16.28 -9.59 -15.59
N TYR A 241 15.49 -10.48 -15.00
CA TYR A 241 15.39 -10.57 -13.54
C TYR A 241 16.70 -11.09 -12.91
N ALA A 242 17.28 -12.15 -13.48
CA ALA A 242 18.57 -12.68 -13.04
C ALA A 242 19.72 -11.86 -13.64
N LEU A 243 20.65 -11.43 -12.80
CA LEU A 243 21.78 -10.60 -13.13
C LEU A 243 23.03 -11.47 -13.32
N SER A 244 23.59 -11.46 -14.54
CA SER A 244 24.73 -12.30 -14.91
C SER A 244 26.07 -11.55 -15.00
N HIS A 245 26.08 -10.29 -14.59
CA HIS A 245 27.24 -9.40 -14.75
C HIS A 245 28.33 -9.61 -13.69
N ILE A 246 27.97 -10.18 -12.52
CA ILE A 246 28.90 -10.61 -11.47
C ILE A 246 28.69 -12.11 -11.25
N LYS A 247 29.77 -12.87 -11.10
CA LYS A 247 29.74 -14.28 -10.71
C LYS A 247 29.92 -14.40 -9.20
N ASN A 248 29.16 -15.29 -8.56
CA ASN A 248 29.23 -15.55 -7.11
C ASN A 248 29.14 -14.25 -6.27
N PRO A 249 28.11 -13.40 -6.48
CA PRO A 249 28.05 -12.06 -5.88
C PRO A 249 27.81 -12.08 -4.36
N ASP A 250 27.34 -13.19 -3.80
CA ASP A 250 27.14 -13.41 -2.37
C ASP A 250 28.26 -14.24 -1.71
N PHE A 251 29.29 -14.65 -2.49
CA PHE A 251 30.40 -15.48 -2.05
C PHE A 251 29.96 -16.84 -1.47
N ASP A 252 28.78 -17.35 -1.83
CA ASP A 252 28.24 -18.62 -1.34
C ASP A 252 29.01 -19.84 -1.91
N GLU A 253 29.63 -19.69 -3.07
CA GLU A 253 30.53 -20.67 -3.70
C GLU A 253 31.99 -20.59 -3.20
N GLY A 254 32.29 -19.70 -2.24
CA GLY A 254 33.64 -19.43 -1.73
C GLY A 254 34.30 -18.17 -2.33
N VAL A 255 35.58 -17.92 -2.01
CA VAL A 255 36.36 -16.79 -2.57
C VAL A 255 37.27 -17.28 -3.69
#